data_AF-A0A8T7KER8-F1
#
_entry.id   AF-A0A8T7KER8-F1
#
_cell.length_a   1.000
_cell.length_b   1.000
_cell.length_c   1.000
_cell.angle_alpha   90.00
_cell.angle_beta   90.00
_cell.angle_gamma   90.00
#
_symmetry.space_group_name_H-M   'P 1'
#
loop_
_entity.id
_entity.type
_entity.pdbx_description
1 polymer ?
#
loop_
_entity_poly.entity_id
_entity_poly.type
_entity_poly.pdbx_seq_one_letter_code
_entity_poly.pdbx_strand_id
1 'polypeptide(L)'
;MSLLRDAKRLIAVLIAGVAGLIVLLDFAGAGGAFAIFAAILVEWAAVITAVGLLFGVLSVAATHVQRIGARSADWRYSLLLILGMLVMIVAGMFFPLPGRAGIVLPASLAEVPIRTVFRTLYEPIASSLLALLAFFSLSAALRALGRGSAEAAVIVVVAMLVLVAQLPPVTALPAVGATLQWLNDYVALAGARGLLIGAAIGAFVAGLRVLLGFDTPYLDR
;
A
#
# COMPACT_ATOMS: atom_id res chain seq x y z
N MET A 1 -24.43 -22.05 10.56
CA MET A 1 -24.05 -23.17 11.45
C MET A 1 -23.79 -22.56 12.82
N SER A 2 -24.53 -22.94 13.87
CA SER A 2 -24.45 -22.21 15.14
C SER A 2 -23.05 -22.35 15.74
N LEU A 3 -22.44 -21.23 16.14
CA LEU A 3 -21.15 -21.14 16.83
C LEU A 3 -21.03 -22.12 18.01
N LEU A 4 -22.17 -22.47 18.61
CA LEU A 4 -22.29 -23.39 19.74
C LEU A 4 -22.09 -24.88 19.40
N ARG A 5 -22.08 -25.26 18.11
CA ARG A 5 -21.90 -26.67 17.69
C ARG A 5 -20.44 -27.07 17.51
N ASP A 6 -19.53 -26.11 17.40
CA ASP A 6 -18.10 -26.37 17.24
C ASP A 6 -17.32 -25.65 18.34
N ALA A 7 -16.99 -26.41 19.38
CA ALA A 7 -16.29 -25.89 20.56
C ALA A 7 -14.91 -25.33 20.21
N LYS A 8 -14.19 -25.91 19.23
CA LYS A 8 -12.87 -25.43 18.82
C LYS A 8 -12.98 -24.05 18.18
N ARG A 9 -13.95 -23.89 17.27
CA ARG A 9 -14.24 -22.61 16.63
C ARG A 9 -14.67 -21.55 17.63
N LEU A 10 -15.54 -21.90 18.57
CA LEU A 10 -16.00 -20.98 19.62
C LEU A 10 -14.83 -20.49 20.48
N ILE A 11 -13.97 -21.40 20.94
CA ILE A 11 -12.81 -21.05 21.78
C ILE A 11 -11.87 -20.11 21.01
N ALA A 12 -11.55 -20.43 19.76
CA ALA A 12 -10.65 -19.60 18.96
C ALA A 12 -11.21 -18.19 18.69
N VAL A 13 -12.51 -18.09 18.39
CA VAL A 13 -13.21 -16.79 18.23
C VAL A 13 -13.23 -16.01 19.53
N LEU A 14 -13.51 -16.67 20.67
CA LEU A 14 -13.49 -16.00 21.98
C LEU A 14 -12.10 -15.48 22.34
N ILE A 15 -11.05 -16.26 22.09
CA ILE A 15 -9.67 -15.82 22.32
C ILE A 15 -9.35 -14.59 21.46
N ALA A 16 -9.63 -14.64 20.16
CA ALA A 16 -9.39 -13.53 19.25
C ALA A 16 -10.20 -12.28 19.63
N GLY A 17 -11.49 -12.46 19.93
CA GLY A 17 -12.39 -11.37 20.32
C GLY A 17 -12.00 -10.72 21.64
N VAL A 18 -11.63 -11.50 22.66
CA VAL A 18 -11.17 -10.99 23.97
C VAL A 18 -9.82 -10.29 23.84
N ALA A 19 -8.86 -10.87 23.10
CA ALA A 19 -7.56 -10.23 22.87
C ALA A 19 -7.73 -8.88 22.16
N GLY A 20 -8.56 -8.81 21.12
CA GLY A 20 -8.88 -7.56 20.44
C GLY A 20 -9.61 -6.56 21.34
N LEU A 21 -10.55 -7.02 22.16
CA LEU A 21 -11.27 -6.15 23.10
C LEU A 21 -10.33 -5.52 24.13
N ILE A 22 -9.37 -6.29 24.67
CA ILE A 22 -8.35 -5.77 25.60
C ILE A 22 -7.57 -4.61 24.96
N VAL A 23 -7.11 -4.81 23.71
CA VAL A 23 -6.36 -3.78 22.97
C VAL A 23 -7.24 -2.55 22.67
N LEU A 24 -8.51 -2.76 22.31
CA LEU A 24 -9.45 -1.67 22.05
C LEU A 24 -9.79 -0.86 23.32
N LEU A 25 -9.90 -1.53 24.48
CA LEU A 25 -10.14 -0.86 25.75
C LEU A 25 -8.93 -0.03 26.20
N ASP A 26 -7.72 -0.55 26.01
CA ASP A 26 -6.51 0.25 26.24
C ASP A 26 -6.45 1.47 25.31
N PHE A 27 -6.73 1.28 24.01
CA PHE A 27 -6.82 2.38 23.05
C PHE A 27 -7.85 3.46 23.45
N ALA A 28 -8.96 3.06 24.07
CA ALA A 28 -9.99 3.98 24.59
C ALA A 28 -9.59 4.69 25.90
N GLY A 29 -8.42 4.37 26.47
CA GLY A 29 -7.89 5.01 27.69
C GLY A 29 -8.22 4.28 28.99
N ALA A 30 -8.57 2.98 28.96
CA ALA A 30 -8.90 2.23 30.17
C ALA A 30 -7.74 2.13 31.18
N GLY A 31 -6.49 2.11 30.71
CA GLY A 31 -5.29 2.11 31.54
C GLY A 31 -5.14 0.89 32.46
N GLY A 32 -4.21 0.98 33.42
CA GLY A 32 -3.99 -0.04 34.45
C GLY A 32 -3.67 -1.42 33.87
N ALA A 33 -4.45 -2.44 34.26
CA ALA A 33 -4.26 -3.81 33.79
C ALA A 33 -4.45 -3.94 32.26
N PHE A 34 -5.39 -3.19 31.66
CA PHE A 34 -5.62 -3.24 30.21
C PHE A 34 -4.39 -2.80 29.42
N ALA A 35 -3.71 -1.74 29.87
CA ALA A 35 -2.47 -1.26 29.25
C ALA A 35 -1.35 -2.30 29.30
N ILE A 36 -1.19 -2.99 30.42
CA ILE A 36 -0.16 -4.04 30.58
C ILE A 36 -0.44 -5.20 29.64
N PHE A 37 -1.67 -5.73 29.62
CA PHE A 37 -2.02 -6.86 28.76
C PHE A 37 -2.04 -6.49 27.28
N ALA A 38 -2.54 -5.30 26.93
CA ALA A 38 -2.51 -4.80 25.56
C ALA A 38 -1.07 -4.65 25.05
N ALA A 39 -0.15 -4.11 25.86
CA ALA A 39 1.26 -4.00 25.51
C ALA A 39 1.88 -5.37 25.20
N ILE A 40 1.64 -6.37 26.05
CA ILE A 40 2.11 -7.74 25.83
C ILE A 40 1.53 -8.32 24.52
N LEU A 41 0.23 -8.20 24.30
CA LEU A 41 -0.43 -8.70 23.09
C LEU A 41 0.11 -8.03 21.82
N VAL A 42 0.29 -6.71 21.85
CA VAL A 42 0.82 -5.91 20.73
C VAL A 42 2.29 -6.25 20.47
N GLU A 43 3.09 -6.48 21.51
CA GLU A 43 4.49 -6.88 21.37
C GLU A 43 4.60 -8.27 20.71
N TRP A 44 3.82 -9.25 21.15
CA TRP A 44 3.74 -10.56 20.49
C TRP A 44 3.26 -10.44 19.04
N ALA A 45 2.24 -9.61 18.78
CA ALA A 45 1.76 -9.35 17.44
C ALA A 45 2.85 -8.72 16.56
N ALA A 46 3.65 -7.80 17.10
CA ALA A 46 4.77 -7.18 16.39
C ALA A 46 5.87 -8.20 16.06
N VAL A 47 6.21 -9.10 17.00
CA VAL A 47 7.19 -10.18 16.78
C VAL A 47 6.69 -11.13 15.69
N ILE A 48 5.43 -11.59 15.78
CA ILE A 48 4.83 -12.47 14.77
C ILE A 48 4.79 -11.77 13.40
N THR A 49 4.46 -10.49 13.37
CA THR A 49 4.44 -9.68 12.13
C THR A 49 5.84 -9.57 11.52
N ALA A 50 6.87 -9.32 12.34
CA ALA A 50 8.25 -9.24 11.87
C ALA A 50 8.74 -10.58 11.30
N VAL A 51 8.45 -11.69 11.99
CA VAL A 51 8.77 -13.04 11.51
C VAL A 51 7.98 -13.37 10.23
N GLY A 52 6.70 -13.02 10.18
CA GLY A 52 5.86 -13.19 9.00
C GLY A 52 6.36 -12.39 7.80
N LEU A 53 6.80 -11.15 8.00
CA LEU A 53 7.43 -10.32 6.98
C LEU A 53 8.72 -10.97 6.46
N LEU A 54 9.55 -11.51 7.36
CA LEU A 54 10.76 -12.23 6.97
C LEU A 54 10.42 -13.45 6.09
N PHE A 55 9.46 -14.28 6.49
CA PHE A 55 9.00 -15.40 5.66
C PHE A 55 8.40 -14.94 4.32
N GLY A 56 7.68 -13.82 4.30
CA GLY A 56 7.16 -13.23 3.07
C GLY A 56 8.28 -12.85 2.10
N VAL A 57 9.30 -12.13 2.60
CA VAL A 57 10.49 -11.75 1.81
C VAL A 57 11.23 -12.99 1.32
N LEU A 58 11.46 -13.98 2.18
CA LEU A 58 12.15 -15.22 1.82
C LEU A 58 11.36 -16.05 0.80
N SER A 59 10.04 -16.10 0.90
CA SER A 59 9.16 -16.80 -0.04
C SER A 59 9.22 -16.17 -1.43
N VAL A 60 9.12 -14.84 -1.50
CA VAL A 60 9.29 -14.09 -2.77
C VAL A 60 10.71 -14.31 -3.31
N ALA A 61 11.74 -14.22 -2.47
CA ALA A 61 13.11 -14.46 -2.88
C ALA A 61 13.31 -15.86 -3.47
N ALA A 62 12.86 -16.90 -2.76
CA ALA A 62 13.00 -18.29 -3.16
C ALA A 62 12.30 -18.58 -4.49
N THR A 63 11.06 -18.13 -4.65
CA THR A 63 10.28 -18.34 -5.89
C THR A 63 10.94 -17.67 -7.09
N HIS A 64 11.46 -16.45 -6.92
CA HIS A 64 12.14 -15.74 -8.01
C HIS A 64 13.55 -16.26 -8.28
N VAL A 65 14.31 -16.71 -7.27
CA VAL A 65 15.59 -17.39 -7.47
C VAL A 65 15.42 -18.69 -8.25
N GLN A 66 14.39 -19.49 -7.92
CA GLN A 66 14.06 -20.70 -8.68
C GLN A 66 13.71 -20.37 -10.14
N ARG A 67 12.92 -19.33 -10.40
CA ARG A 67 12.62 -18.86 -11.78
C ARG A 67 13.87 -18.46 -12.55
N ILE A 68 14.82 -17.79 -11.89
CA ILE A 68 16.11 -17.40 -12.49
C ILE A 68 16.95 -18.63 -12.84
N GLY A 69 17.08 -19.58 -11.91
CA GLY A 69 17.82 -20.82 -12.12
C GLY A 69 17.22 -21.70 -13.22
N ALA A 70 15.90 -21.82 -13.24
CA ALA A 70 15.16 -22.58 -14.25
C ALA A 70 15.03 -21.85 -15.61
N ARG A 71 15.52 -20.59 -15.73
CA ARG A 71 15.37 -19.74 -16.92
C ARG A 71 13.95 -19.71 -17.46
N SER A 72 12.96 -19.62 -16.56
CA SER A 72 11.55 -19.56 -16.93
C SER A 72 11.25 -18.33 -17.81
N ALA A 73 10.07 -18.29 -18.42
CA ALA A 73 9.58 -17.05 -19.04
C ALA A 73 9.75 -15.88 -18.06
N ASP A 74 10.22 -14.74 -18.56
CA ASP A 74 10.38 -13.50 -17.80
C ASP A 74 11.38 -13.54 -16.62
N TRP A 75 12.31 -14.51 -16.61
CA TRP A 75 13.33 -14.64 -15.54
C TRP A 75 14.17 -13.37 -15.34
N ARG A 76 14.36 -12.55 -16.38
CA ARG A 76 15.10 -11.27 -16.29
C ARG A 76 14.41 -10.27 -15.37
N TYR A 77 13.07 -10.23 -15.37
CA TYR A 77 12.31 -9.40 -14.44
C TYR A 77 12.39 -9.92 -13.01
N SER A 78 12.54 -11.24 -12.83
CA SER A 78 12.83 -11.82 -11.52
C SER A 78 14.20 -11.37 -10.99
N LEU A 79 15.20 -11.25 -11.86
CA LEU A 79 16.51 -10.71 -11.48
C LEU A 79 16.43 -9.24 -11.05
N LEU A 80 15.67 -8.41 -11.78
CA LEU A 80 15.42 -7.02 -11.41
C LEU A 80 14.75 -6.90 -10.03
N LEU A 81 13.76 -7.76 -9.75
CA LEU A 81 13.09 -7.79 -8.44
C LEU A 81 14.06 -8.13 -7.31
N ILE A 82 14.84 -9.21 -7.46
CA ILE A 82 15.82 -9.62 -6.44
C ILE A 82 16.87 -8.53 -6.22
N LEU A 83 17.39 -7.94 -7.29
CA LEU A 83 18.36 -6.85 -7.19
C LEU A 83 17.77 -5.63 -6.48
N GLY A 84 16.55 -5.20 -6.86
CA GLY A 84 15.87 -4.09 -6.22
C GLY A 84 15.61 -4.32 -4.73
N MET A 85 15.20 -5.55 -4.37
CA MET A 85 15.02 -5.96 -2.98
C MET A 85 16.33 -5.89 -2.19
N LEU A 86 17.44 -6.41 -2.74
CA LEU A 86 18.76 -6.35 -2.10
C LEU A 86 19.25 -4.91 -1.96
N VAL A 87 19.11 -4.09 -3.00
CA VAL A 87 19.47 -2.67 -2.96
C VAL A 87 18.70 -1.97 -1.84
N MET A 88 17.39 -2.25 -1.71
CA MET A 88 16.57 -1.63 -0.69
C MET A 88 16.97 -2.04 0.73
N ILE A 89 17.21 -3.33 0.96
CA ILE A 89 17.65 -3.86 2.25
C ILE A 89 19.02 -3.28 2.62
N VAL A 90 19.98 -3.31 1.68
CA VAL A 90 21.35 -2.85 1.92
C VAL A 90 21.36 -1.33 2.14
N ALA A 91 20.68 -0.56 1.29
CA ALA A 91 20.61 0.89 1.44
C ALA A 91 19.87 1.28 2.74
N GLY A 92 18.78 0.59 3.08
CA GLY A 92 18.07 0.84 4.34
C GLY A 92 18.91 0.52 5.58
N MET A 93 19.76 -0.51 5.54
CA MET A 93 20.50 -0.97 6.72
C MET A 93 21.89 -0.34 6.87
N PHE A 94 22.59 -0.05 5.77
CA PHE A 94 24.01 0.29 5.80
C PHE A 94 24.33 1.69 5.28
N PHE A 95 23.34 2.47 4.83
CA PHE A 95 23.63 3.80 4.30
C PHE A 95 24.06 4.75 5.43
N PRO A 96 25.29 5.30 5.37
CA PRO A 96 25.81 6.17 6.40
C PRO A 96 25.01 7.47 6.50
N LEU A 97 24.67 7.88 7.72
CA LEU A 97 24.00 9.14 7.99
C LEU A 97 24.94 10.11 8.72
N PRO A 98 24.94 11.41 8.38
CA PRO A 98 25.69 12.41 9.13
C PRO A 98 25.10 12.55 10.53
N GLY A 99 25.91 12.30 11.56
CA GLY A 99 25.57 12.43 12.98
C GLY A 99 26.43 13.47 13.69
N ARG A 100 26.08 13.77 14.95
CA ARG A 100 26.75 14.81 15.77
C ARG A 100 28.24 14.60 15.99
N ALA A 101 28.74 13.37 15.86
CA ALA A 101 30.15 13.00 16.07
C ALA A 101 30.83 12.42 14.82
N GLY A 102 30.21 12.56 13.63
CA GLY A 102 30.72 12.00 12.38
C GLY A 102 29.71 11.13 11.66
N ILE A 103 30.19 10.25 10.78
CA ILE A 103 29.36 9.32 10.02
C ILE A 103 28.99 8.14 10.92
N VAL A 104 27.70 7.88 11.11
CA VAL A 104 27.19 6.78 11.94
C VAL A 104 26.29 5.87 11.11
N LEU A 105 26.35 4.57 11.41
CA LEU A 105 25.43 3.59 10.85
C LEU A 105 24.01 3.77 11.45
N PRO A 106 22.95 3.55 10.67
CA PRO A 106 21.58 3.67 11.16
C PRO A 106 21.27 2.63 12.24
N ALA A 107 20.73 3.06 13.38
CA ALA A 107 20.21 2.14 14.42
C ALA A 107 18.88 1.47 14.01
N SER A 108 18.20 2.02 13.00
CA SER A 108 16.98 1.51 12.39
C SER A 108 17.05 1.75 10.88
N LEU A 109 16.14 1.17 10.10
CA LEU A 109 16.07 1.40 8.66
C LEU A 109 16.16 2.89 8.31
N ALA A 110 17.20 3.27 7.56
CA ALA A 110 17.50 4.64 7.22
C ALA A 110 16.43 5.20 6.30
N GLU A 111 15.67 6.18 6.80
CA GLU A 111 14.56 6.78 6.07
C GLU A 111 15.03 7.50 4.79
N VAL A 112 16.19 8.15 4.84
CA VAL A 112 16.73 8.96 3.73
C VAL A 112 16.97 8.13 2.45
N PRO A 113 17.79 7.06 2.44
CA PRO A 113 18.00 6.25 1.24
C PRO A 113 16.72 5.59 0.73
N ILE A 114 15.88 5.11 1.65
CA ILE A 114 14.58 4.50 1.34
C ILE A 114 13.69 5.47 0.56
N ARG A 115 13.53 6.69 1.08
CA ARG A 115 12.74 7.75 0.45
C ARG A 115 13.34 8.19 -0.89
N THR A 116 14.67 8.22 -1.00
CA THR A 116 15.34 8.53 -2.26
C THR A 116 15.01 7.49 -3.32
N VAL A 117 15.17 6.19 -3.03
CA VAL A 117 14.80 5.10 -3.93
C VAL A 117 13.33 5.19 -4.34
N PHE A 118 12.45 5.49 -3.39
CA PHE A 118 11.02 5.63 -3.66
C PHE A 118 10.74 6.78 -4.64
N ARG A 119 11.32 7.96 -4.43
CA ARG A 119 11.13 9.13 -5.31
C ARG A 119 11.77 8.98 -6.67
N THR A 120 12.93 8.32 -6.77
CA THR A 120 13.68 8.24 -8.03
C THR A 120 13.27 7.05 -8.88
N LEU A 121 12.81 5.95 -8.28
CA LEU A 121 12.44 4.73 -9.01
C LEU A 121 10.95 4.43 -8.91
N TYR A 122 10.38 4.36 -7.70
CA TYR A 122 9.00 3.92 -7.53
C TYR A 122 7.99 4.94 -8.07
N GLU A 123 8.11 6.22 -7.70
CA GLU A 123 7.17 7.27 -8.12
C GLU A 123 7.11 7.42 -9.66
N PRO A 124 8.23 7.47 -10.42
CA PRO A 124 8.19 7.52 -11.88
C PRO A 124 7.64 6.24 -12.53
N ILE A 125 7.93 5.06 -11.99
CA ILE A 125 7.37 3.80 -12.50
C ILE A 125 5.86 3.78 -12.29
N ALA A 126 5.40 4.14 -11.09
CA ALA A 126 3.97 4.22 -10.78
C ALA A 126 3.24 5.24 -11.66
N SER A 127 3.84 6.43 -11.88
CA SER A 127 3.26 7.44 -12.76
C SER A 127 3.21 6.97 -14.21
N SER A 128 4.21 6.22 -14.69
CA SER A 128 4.19 5.62 -16.03
C SER A 128 3.07 4.60 -16.21
N LEU A 129 2.79 3.78 -15.19
CA LEU A 129 1.68 2.82 -15.19
C LEU A 129 0.33 3.54 -15.20
N LEU A 130 0.18 4.60 -14.41
CA LEU A 130 -1.02 5.44 -14.42
C LEU A 130 -1.20 6.18 -15.75
N ALA A 131 -0.11 6.65 -16.36
CA ALA A 131 -0.14 7.27 -17.68
C ALA A 131 -0.56 6.27 -18.77
N LEU A 132 -0.06 5.03 -18.72
CA LEU A 132 -0.52 3.94 -19.61
C LEU A 132 -2.00 3.64 -19.41
N LEU A 133 -2.47 3.57 -18.15
CA LEU A 133 -3.89 3.37 -17.85
C LEU A 133 -4.75 4.50 -18.41
N ALA A 134 -4.34 5.76 -18.22
CA ALA A 134 -5.02 6.93 -18.76
C ALA A 134 -5.04 6.90 -20.30
N PHE A 135 -3.91 6.56 -20.93
CA PHE A 135 -3.79 6.43 -22.39
C PHE A 135 -4.70 5.33 -22.95
N PHE A 136 -4.70 4.14 -22.35
CA PHE A 136 -5.58 3.04 -22.79
C PHE A 136 -7.05 3.34 -22.52
N SER A 137 -7.38 4.01 -21.42
CA SER A 137 -8.73 4.50 -21.12
C SER A 137 -9.20 5.50 -22.18
N LEU A 138 -8.38 6.51 -22.51
CA LEU A 138 -8.68 7.46 -23.57
C LEU A 138 -8.80 6.79 -24.94
N SER A 139 -7.91 5.85 -25.27
CA SER A 139 -8.00 5.06 -26.51
C SER A 139 -9.29 4.25 -26.58
N ALA A 140 -9.71 3.64 -25.47
CA ALA A 140 -11.00 2.95 -25.38
C ALA A 140 -12.18 3.93 -25.56
N ALA A 141 -12.14 5.11 -24.94
CA ALA A 141 -13.16 6.14 -25.08
C ALA A 141 -13.25 6.66 -26.53
N LEU A 142 -12.12 6.95 -27.20
CA LEU A 142 -12.10 7.35 -28.61
C LEU A 142 -12.70 6.26 -29.53
N ARG A 143 -12.39 4.98 -29.27
CA ARG A 143 -13.02 3.87 -29.99
C ARG A 143 -14.52 3.76 -29.71
N ALA A 144 -14.97 4.06 -28.51
CA ALA A 144 -16.39 4.09 -28.16
C ALA A 144 -17.12 5.28 -28.80
N LEU A 145 -16.47 6.44 -28.90
CA LEU A 145 -16.97 7.61 -29.62
C LEU A 145 -17.21 7.31 -31.11
N GLY A 146 -16.31 6.56 -31.75
CA GLY A 146 -16.52 6.06 -33.12
C GLY A 146 -17.74 5.15 -33.29
N ARG A 147 -18.29 4.60 -32.19
CA ARG A 147 -19.54 3.82 -32.17
C ARG A 147 -20.77 4.67 -31.79
N GLY A 148 -20.62 5.98 -31.64
CA GLY A 148 -21.72 6.92 -31.38
C GLY A 148 -22.15 7.05 -29.91
N SER A 149 -21.35 6.62 -28.92
CA SER A 149 -21.73 6.81 -27.52
C SER A 149 -21.55 8.26 -27.06
N ALA A 150 -22.63 8.90 -26.59
CA ALA A 150 -22.61 10.27 -26.09
C ALA A 150 -21.73 10.41 -24.83
N GLU A 151 -21.68 9.38 -23.99
CA GLU A 151 -20.89 9.34 -22.77
C GLU A 151 -19.39 9.40 -23.08
N ALA A 152 -18.93 8.65 -24.09
CA ALA A 152 -17.53 8.71 -24.51
C ALA A 152 -17.17 10.06 -25.14
N ALA A 153 -18.12 10.74 -25.80
CA ALA A 153 -17.91 12.08 -26.32
C ALA A 153 -17.56 13.06 -25.19
N VAL A 154 -18.33 13.03 -24.10
CA VAL A 154 -18.08 13.85 -22.91
C VAL A 154 -16.69 13.53 -22.32
N ILE A 155 -16.35 12.25 -22.16
CA ILE A 155 -15.06 11.83 -21.61
C ILE A 155 -13.90 12.34 -22.48
N VAL A 156 -13.99 12.18 -23.80
CA VAL A 156 -12.95 12.60 -24.75
C VAL A 156 -12.78 14.12 -24.74
N VAL A 157 -13.89 14.88 -24.74
CA VAL A 157 -13.85 16.34 -24.69
C VAL A 157 -13.19 16.83 -23.40
N VAL A 158 -13.60 16.29 -22.25
CA VAL A 158 -13.02 16.64 -20.95
C VAL A 158 -11.53 16.28 -20.91
N ALA A 159 -11.15 15.09 -21.36
CA ALA A 159 -9.74 14.68 -21.42
C ALA A 159 -8.92 15.61 -22.32
N MET A 160 -9.44 15.99 -23.48
CA MET A 160 -8.78 16.91 -24.40
C MET A 160 -8.60 18.30 -23.77
N LEU A 161 -9.62 18.83 -23.10
CA LEU A 161 -9.53 20.11 -22.38
C LEU A 161 -8.45 20.07 -21.29
N VAL A 162 -8.40 19.00 -20.50
CA VAL A 162 -7.39 18.82 -19.44
C VAL A 162 -5.98 18.69 -20.01
N LEU A 163 -5.80 18.01 -21.15
CA LEU A 163 -4.50 17.90 -21.82
C LEU A 163 -4.03 19.26 -22.37
N VAL A 164 -4.93 20.02 -23.00
CA VAL A 164 -4.60 21.36 -23.51
C VAL A 164 -4.27 22.31 -22.37
N ALA A 165 -5.01 22.24 -21.25
CA ALA A 165 -4.76 23.08 -20.08
C ALA A 165 -3.35 22.91 -19.52
N GLN A 166 -2.78 21.70 -19.59
CA GLN A 166 -1.44 21.38 -19.07
C GLN A 166 -0.28 21.81 -19.98
N LEU A 167 -0.54 22.36 -21.17
CA LEU A 167 0.53 22.85 -22.05
C LEU A 167 1.24 24.05 -21.42
N PRO A 168 2.58 24.13 -21.41
CA PRO A 168 3.33 25.24 -20.79
C PRO A 168 2.83 26.66 -21.14
N PRO A 169 2.53 27.01 -22.41
CA PRO A 169 1.99 28.34 -22.73
C PRO A 169 0.58 28.59 -22.17
N VAL A 170 -0.20 27.54 -21.97
CA VAL A 170 -1.57 27.62 -21.44
C VAL A 170 -1.54 27.71 -19.91
N THR A 171 -0.67 26.95 -19.25
CA THR A 171 -0.46 27.02 -17.79
C THR A 171 0.10 28.36 -17.34
N ALA A 172 0.79 29.09 -18.22
CA ALA A 172 1.31 30.43 -17.94
C ALA A 172 0.20 31.48 -17.79
N LEU A 173 -1.02 31.20 -18.28
CA LEU A 173 -2.18 32.07 -18.06
C LEU A 173 -2.59 31.99 -16.58
N PRO A 174 -2.62 33.12 -15.84
CA PRO A 174 -2.84 33.11 -14.39
C PRO A 174 -4.11 32.36 -13.96
N ALA A 175 -5.21 32.53 -14.71
CA ALA A 175 -6.49 31.88 -14.41
C ALA A 175 -6.44 30.36 -14.62
N VAL A 176 -5.78 29.89 -15.68
CA VAL A 176 -5.69 28.46 -16.00
C VAL A 176 -4.71 27.76 -15.06
N GLY A 177 -3.55 28.36 -14.83
CA GLY A 177 -2.56 27.87 -13.87
C GLY A 177 -3.13 27.74 -12.45
N ALA A 178 -3.83 28.76 -11.95
CA ALA A 178 -4.48 28.70 -10.64
C ALA A 178 -5.56 27.61 -10.56
N THR A 179 -6.35 27.43 -11.62
CA THR A 179 -7.38 26.38 -11.68
C THR A 179 -6.76 24.98 -11.68
N LEU A 180 -5.68 24.77 -12.42
CA LEU A 180 -4.96 23.49 -12.45
C LEU A 180 -4.27 23.19 -11.12
N GLN A 181 -3.66 24.20 -10.50
CA GLN A 181 -3.07 24.03 -9.18
C GLN A 181 -4.14 23.66 -8.15
N TRP A 182 -5.29 24.35 -8.15
CA TRP A 182 -6.41 24.00 -7.30
C TRP A 182 -6.91 22.57 -7.57
N LEU A 183 -7.02 22.17 -8.83
CA LEU A 183 -7.44 20.80 -9.19
C LEU A 183 -6.48 19.74 -8.62
N ASN A 184 -5.17 19.98 -8.70
CA ASN A 184 -4.16 19.05 -8.16
C ASN A 184 -4.15 19.03 -6.63
N ASP A 185 -4.12 20.21 -6.00
CA ASP A 185 -3.98 20.36 -4.55
C ASP A 185 -5.22 19.89 -3.78
N TYR A 186 -6.41 20.00 -4.39
CA TYR A 186 -7.66 19.62 -3.75
C TYR A 186 -8.28 18.35 -4.35
N VAL A 187 -8.57 18.29 -5.65
CA VAL A 187 -9.34 17.18 -6.24
C VAL A 187 -8.50 15.92 -6.39
N ALA A 188 -7.33 16.02 -7.03
CA ALA A 188 -6.44 14.88 -7.21
C ALA A 188 -5.95 14.35 -5.85
N LEU A 189 -5.53 15.25 -4.97
CA LEU A 189 -5.11 14.89 -3.62
C LEU A 189 -6.25 14.32 -2.77
N ALA A 190 -7.49 14.81 -2.90
CA ALA A 190 -8.66 14.22 -2.24
C ALA A 190 -8.93 12.80 -2.76
N GLY A 191 -8.79 12.54 -4.06
CA GLY A 191 -8.91 11.20 -4.63
C GLY A 191 -7.87 10.24 -4.04
N ALA A 192 -6.59 10.65 -4.00
CA ALA A 192 -5.52 9.85 -3.40
C ALA A 192 -5.77 9.57 -1.90
N ARG A 193 -6.18 10.58 -1.13
CA ARG A 193 -6.55 10.43 0.29
C ARG A 193 -7.77 9.54 0.47
N GLY A 194 -8.78 9.67 -0.40
CA GLY A 194 -9.97 8.83 -0.41
C GLY A 194 -9.64 7.35 -0.61
N LEU A 195 -8.71 7.04 -1.51
CA LEU A 195 -8.20 5.67 -1.70
C LEU A 195 -7.51 5.14 -0.44
N LEU A 196 -6.65 5.95 0.19
CA LEU A 196 -5.97 5.57 1.43
C LEU A 196 -6.95 5.35 2.59
N ILE A 197 -7.94 6.23 2.74
CA ILE A 197 -9.00 6.10 3.74
C ILE A 197 -9.84 4.85 3.46
N GLY A 198 -10.22 4.61 2.20
CA GLY A 198 -10.96 3.42 1.80
C GLY A 198 -10.20 2.13 2.10
N ALA A 199 -8.89 2.09 1.83
CA ALA A 199 -8.04 0.98 2.20
C ALA A 199 -7.96 0.77 3.72
N ALA A 200 -7.83 1.86 4.49
CA ALA A 200 -7.80 1.79 5.96
C ALA A 200 -9.13 1.29 6.54
N ILE A 201 -10.27 1.76 6.03
CA ILE A 201 -11.60 1.27 6.42
C ILE A 201 -11.75 -0.20 6.05
N GLY A 202 -11.30 -0.62 4.86
CA GLY A 202 -11.31 -2.02 4.44
C GLY A 202 -10.52 -2.92 5.41
N ALA A 203 -9.32 -2.50 5.80
CA ALA A 203 -8.51 -3.20 6.78
C ALA A 203 -9.19 -3.25 8.17
N PHE A 204 -9.80 -2.14 8.61
CA PHE A 204 -10.55 -2.09 9.86
C PHE A 204 -11.75 -3.04 9.86
N VAL A 205 -12.54 -3.06 8.79
CA VAL A 205 -13.68 -3.96 8.63
C VAL A 205 -13.23 -5.42 8.61
N ALA A 206 -12.13 -5.74 7.93
CA ALA A 206 -11.55 -7.08 7.97
C ALA A 206 -11.15 -7.48 9.40
N GLY A 207 -10.49 -6.59 10.14
CA GLY A 207 -10.17 -6.80 11.56
C GLY A 207 -11.41 -7.04 12.41
N LEU A 208 -12.45 -6.20 12.27
CA LEU A 208 -13.70 -6.35 13.01
C LEU A 208 -14.41 -7.67 12.70
N ARG A 209 -14.42 -8.10 11.42
CA ARG A 209 -14.98 -9.39 11.02
C ARG A 209 -14.26 -10.57 11.68
N VAL A 210 -12.94 -10.48 11.84
CA VAL A 210 -12.16 -11.48 12.56
C VAL A 210 -12.47 -11.46 14.06
N LEU A 211 -12.57 -10.29 14.69
CA LEU A 211 -12.90 -10.14 16.11
C LEU A 211 -14.30 -10.64 16.46
N LEU A 212 -15.27 -10.41 15.57
CA LEU A 212 -16.65 -10.87 15.73
C LEU A 212 -16.83 -12.35 15.32
N GLY A 213 -15.78 -12.99 14.79
CA GLY A 213 -15.82 -14.39 14.36
C GLY A 213 -16.62 -14.65 13.08
N PHE A 214 -16.84 -13.62 12.26
CA PHE A 214 -17.38 -13.79 10.91
C PHE A 214 -16.33 -14.44 10.00
N ASP A 215 -15.06 -14.06 10.15
CA ASP A 215 -13.92 -14.66 9.47
C ASP A 215 -13.00 -15.34 10.49
N THR A 216 -12.62 -16.60 10.23
CA THR A 216 -11.75 -17.38 11.12
C THR A 216 -10.52 -17.89 10.34
N PRO A 217 -9.59 -17.00 9.96
CA PRO A 217 -8.42 -17.37 9.13
C PRO A 217 -7.43 -18.30 9.84
N TYR A 218 -7.52 -18.40 11.16
CA TYR A 218 -6.70 -19.26 12.03
C TYR A 218 -7.26 -20.68 12.19
N LEU A 219 -8.40 -21.00 11.56
CA LEU A 219 -8.94 -22.35 11.52
C LEU A 219 -8.75 -22.90 10.11
N ASP A 220 -7.95 -23.96 9.98
CA ASP A 220 -7.97 -24.77 8.76
C ASP A 220 -9.34 -25.44 8.63
N ARG A 221 -9.86 -25.47 7.40
CA ARG A 221 -11.17 -26.05 7.07
C ARG A 221 -11.20 -27.56 7.24
#